data_AF-Q12XX3-F1
#
_entry.id   AF-Q12XX3-F1
#
_cell.length_a   1.000
_cell.length_b   1.000
_cell.length_c   1.000
_cell.angle_alpha   90.00
_cell.angle_beta   90.00
_cell.angle_gamma   90.00
#
_symmetry.space_group_name_H-M   'P 1'
#
loop_
_entity.id
_entity.type
_entity.pdbx_description
1 polymer ?
#
loop_
_entity_poly.entity_id
_entity_poly.type
_entity_poly.pdbx_seq_one_letter_code
_entity_poly.pdbx_strand_id
1 'polypeptide(L)'
;MIKLIVVKCYRNLSFEKTISTLTKEEAQLLSFEDNNGIMNLPSPATLHHFVKYRLGKTGLDEVMFKIGKNISKNTKIRDAKTDSTPLEASRYDKYADYNPHYNCKMDKAHITMIGPLPIYMTHTKGASHDSPELKKHIDALVEMGVDIDTYALDGGYDSFRNHADIWYKLNAKPVIAYSSDSKVQYEGMMERIDHWVNKMWKLGGSIHMKYEEKLHFLYENGREKQVGMHLRNKNIKDDGFDEDYSHRGECERVHNHIKWTVKFDIRGMKNSSKKLYSVMNFVAYQLLVATNLQNGVKETNSFANYV
;
A
#
# COMPACT_ATOMS: atom_id res chain seq x y z
N MET A 1 8.39 20.48 -12.28
CA MET A 1 7.09 20.81 -11.65
C MET A 1 6.73 19.92 -10.47
N ILE A 2 7.14 18.64 -10.41
CA ILE A 2 6.84 17.74 -9.28
C ILE A 2 7.30 18.30 -7.92
N LYS A 3 8.47 18.95 -7.84
CA LYS A 3 8.93 19.61 -6.60
C LYS A 3 7.90 20.62 -6.04
N LEU A 4 7.25 21.40 -6.92
CA LEU A 4 6.20 22.33 -6.52
C LEU A 4 4.93 21.62 -6.03
N ILE A 5 4.62 20.43 -6.57
CA ILE A 5 3.53 19.58 -6.07
C ILE A 5 3.84 19.12 -4.63
N VAL A 6 5.08 18.71 -4.37
CA VAL A 6 5.50 18.34 -3.00
C VAL A 6 5.30 19.51 -2.04
N VAL A 7 5.77 20.70 -2.40
CA VAL A 7 5.57 21.92 -1.59
C VAL A 7 4.08 22.20 -1.38
N LYS A 8 3.25 22.09 -2.43
CA LYS A 8 1.80 22.27 -2.34
C LYS A 8 1.17 21.31 -1.32
N CYS A 9 1.49 20.02 -1.42
CA CYS A 9 0.92 18.99 -0.55
C CYS A 9 1.40 19.13 0.88
N TYR A 10 2.71 19.28 1.09
CA TYR A 10 3.31 19.40 2.42
C TYR A 10 2.85 20.65 3.17
N ARG A 11 2.76 21.80 2.48
CA ARG A 11 2.27 23.06 3.08
C ARG A 11 0.74 23.18 3.09
N ASN A 12 0.02 22.18 2.58
CA ASN A 12 -1.44 22.18 2.48
C ASN A 12 -2.02 23.41 1.74
N LEU A 13 -1.38 23.81 0.64
CA LEU A 13 -1.71 25.03 -0.11
C LEU A 13 -2.57 24.76 -1.36
N SER A 14 -3.23 25.82 -1.83
CA SER A 14 -3.78 25.90 -3.19
C SER A 14 -2.65 26.10 -4.21
N PHE A 15 -2.88 25.81 -5.49
CA PHE A 15 -1.88 26.05 -6.53
C PHE A 15 -1.42 27.51 -6.61
N GLU A 16 -2.32 28.46 -6.35
CA GLU A 16 -2.01 29.88 -6.30
C GLU A 16 -1.09 30.22 -5.13
N LYS A 17 -1.42 29.74 -3.93
CA LYS A 17 -0.60 29.97 -2.74
C LYS A 17 0.75 29.29 -2.85
N THR A 18 0.83 28.09 -3.44
CA THR A 18 2.11 27.41 -3.68
C THR A 18 3.11 28.25 -4.45
N ILE A 19 2.67 29.07 -5.42
CA ILE A 19 3.57 29.93 -6.20
C ILE A 19 3.78 31.28 -5.50
N SER A 20 2.71 31.91 -5.04
CA SER A 20 2.76 33.27 -4.48
C SER A 20 3.43 33.38 -3.11
N THR A 21 3.57 32.28 -2.37
CA THR A 21 4.17 32.29 -1.03
C THR A 21 5.60 31.73 -1.00
N LEU A 22 6.24 31.51 -2.15
CA LEU A 22 7.64 31.08 -2.17
C LEU A 22 8.54 32.23 -1.74
N THR A 23 9.52 31.94 -0.90
CA THR A 23 10.62 32.90 -0.67
C THR A 23 11.49 33.02 -1.93
N LYS A 24 12.37 34.01 -1.97
CA LYS A 24 13.29 34.19 -3.09
C LYS A 24 14.21 32.97 -3.26
N GLU A 25 14.70 32.43 -2.15
CA GLU A 25 15.58 31.26 -2.10
C GLU A 25 14.84 30.00 -2.57
N GLU A 26 13.60 29.82 -2.12
CA GLU A 26 12.76 28.70 -2.55
C GLU A 26 12.44 28.78 -4.05
N ALA A 27 12.10 29.97 -4.54
CA ALA A 27 11.86 30.21 -5.95
C ALA A 27 13.11 29.85 -6.79
N GLN A 28 14.31 30.19 -6.32
CA GLN A 28 15.56 29.81 -6.99
C GLN A 28 15.77 28.29 -7.03
N LEU A 29 15.47 27.56 -5.94
CA LEU A 29 15.63 26.10 -5.89
C LEU A 29 14.57 25.33 -6.71
N LEU A 30 13.41 25.94 -6.93
CA LEU A 30 12.23 25.30 -7.53
C LEU A 30 11.93 25.76 -8.97
N SER A 31 12.58 26.84 -9.42
CA SER A 31 12.44 27.37 -10.78
C SER A 31 13.16 26.49 -11.80
N PHE A 32 12.81 26.73 -13.06
CA PHE A 32 13.40 26.10 -14.23
C PHE A 32 14.16 27.17 -14.98
N GLU A 33 15.41 26.88 -15.30
CA GLU A 33 16.18 27.71 -16.22
C GLU A 33 15.71 27.43 -17.65
N ASP A 34 15.36 28.47 -18.39
CA ASP A 34 15.08 28.34 -19.83
C ASP A 34 16.37 28.37 -20.65
N ASN A 35 16.25 28.21 -21.98
CA ASN A 35 17.40 28.20 -22.89
C ASN A 35 18.20 29.51 -22.92
N ASN A 36 17.68 30.58 -22.32
CA ASN A 36 18.33 31.89 -22.22
C ASN A 36 18.89 32.16 -20.82
N GLY A 37 18.89 31.16 -19.92
CA GLY A 37 19.35 31.32 -18.55
C GLY A 37 18.36 32.01 -17.61
N ILE A 38 17.11 32.23 -18.05
CA ILE A 38 16.10 32.92 -17.24
C ILE A 38 15.40 31.92 -16.34
N MET A 39 15.45 32.18 -15.05
CA MET A 39 14.76 31.38 -14.03
C MET A 39 13.28 31.66 -14.04
N ASN A 40 12.49 30.64 -14.39
CA ASN A 40 11.04 30.73 -14.55
C ASN A 40 10.30 29.85 -13.54
N LEU A 41 9.24 30.38 -12.95
CA LEU A 41 8.24 29.63 -12.21
C LEU A 41 6.96 29.48 -13.06
N PRO A 42 6.28 28.33 -13.01
CA PRO A 42 5.01 28.18 -13.70
C PRO A 42 3.94 29.04 -13.04
N SER A 43 2.99 29.53 -13.84
CA SER A 43 1.77 30.11 -13.28
C SER A 43 0.97 29.06 -12.48
N PRO A 44 0.11 29.47 -11.53
CA PRO A 44 -0.79 28.56 -10.83
C PRO A 44 -1.66 27.71 -11.77
N ALA A 45 -2.12 28.32 -12.87
CA ALA A 45 -2.92 27.64 -13.89
C ALA A 45 -2.09 26.58 -14.63
N THR A 46 -0.84 26.89 -14.98
CA THR A 46 0.10 25.96 -15.62
C THR A 46 0.40 24.77 -14.71
N LEU A 47 0.64 25.00 -13.42
CA LEU A 47 0.91 23.92 -12.46
C LEU A 47 -0.31 23.02 -12.27
N HIS A 48 -1.51 23.60 -12.14
CA HIS A 48 -2.75 22.83 -12.06
C HIS A 48 -3.01 22.02 -13.35
N HIS A 49 -2.79 22.63 -14.52
CA HIS A 49 -2.94 21.96 -15.81
C HIS A 49 -1.96 20.80 -15.95
N PHE A 50 -0.71 20.98 -15.52
CA PHE A 50 0.28 19.92 -15.49
C PHE A 50 -0.19 18.73 -14.65
N VAL A 51 -0.61 18.95 -13.40
CA VAL A 51 -1.11 17.88 -12.53
C VAL A 51 -2.32 17.17 -13.13
N LYS A 52 -3.32 17.94 -13.57
CA LYS A 52 -4.61 17.37 -13.96
C LYS A 52 -4.59 16.69 -15.33
N TYR A 53 -3.85 17.23 -16.29
CA TYR A 53 -3.96 16.82 -17.69
C TYR A 53 -2.68 16.26 -18.28
N ARG A 54 -1.50 16.78 -17.89
CA ARG A 54 -0.21 16.28 -18.43
C ARG A 54 0.27 15.05 -17.68
N LEU A 55 0.20 15.09 -16.34
CA LEU A 55 0.50 13.96 -15.49
C LEU A 55 -0.75 13.07 -15.37
N GLY A 56 -1.88 13.67 -14.97
CA GLY A 56 -3.13 12.95 -14.84
C GLY A 56 -3.06 11.79 -13.84
N LYS A 57 -4.06 10.91 -13.88
CA LYS A 57 -4.12 9.75 -12.98
C LYS A 57 -3.02 8.74 -13.30
N THR A 58 -2.88 8.39 -14.57
CA THR A 58 -1.89 7.41 -15.04
C THR A 58 -0.46 7.83 -14.71
N GLY A 59 -0.08 9.08 -15.01
CA GLY A 59 1.26 9.56 -14.70
C GLY A 59 1.54 9.65 -13.21
N LEU A 60 0.53 9.95 -12.37
CA LEU A 60 0.70 9.88 -10.91
C LEU A 60 0.83 8.44 -10.40
N ASP A 61 0.04 7.52 -10.94
CA ASP A 61 0.12 6.10 -10.60
C ASP A 61 1.52 5.53 -11.00
N GLU A 62 2.07 5.94 -12.15
CA GLU A 62 3.45 5.59 -12.56
C GLU A 62 4.52 6.21 -11.66
N VAL A 63 4.36 7.46 -11.25
CA VAL A 63 5.30 8.14 -10.34
C VAL A 63 5.28 7.45 -8.97
N MET A 64 4.08 7.17 -8.42
CA MET A 64 3.90 6.39 -7.18
C MET A 64 4.65 5.07 -7.27
N PHE A 65 4.43 4.32 -8.36
CA PHE A 65 5.06 3.02 -8.56
C PHE A 65 6.59 3.12 -8.60
N LYS A 66 7.16 4.08 -9.34
CA LYS A 66 8.61 4.28 -9.44
C LYS A 66 9.25 4.67 -8.12
N ILE A 67 8.59 5.53 -7.34
CA ILE A 67 9.09 5.93 -6.02
C ILE A 67 9.00 4.76 -5.05
N GLY A 68 7.88 4.03 -5.02
CA GLY A 68 7.70 2.83 -4.21
C GLY A 68 8.77 1.78 -4.48
N LYS A 69 9.04 1.50 -5.76
CA LYS A 69 10.13 0.61 -6.20
C LYS A 69 11.52 1.10 -5.77
N ASN A 70 11.73 2.41 -5.73
CA ASN A 70 12.98 2.98 -5.24
C ASN A 70 13.10 2.82 -3.72
N ILE A 71 12.03 3.06 -2.97
CA ILE A 71 12.01 2.86 -1.50
C ILE A 71 12.29 1.40 -1.16
N SER A 72 11.61 0.46 -1.82
CA SER A 72 11.79 -0.98 -1.55
C SER A 72 13.21 -1.48 -1.81
N LYS A 73 13.89 -0.95 -2.83
CA LYS A 73 15.30 -1.29 -3.10
C LYS A 73 16.30 -0.72 -2.11
N ASN A 74 15.97 0.39 -1.45
CA ASN A 74 16.87 1.09 -0.54
C ASN A 74 16.66 0.71 0.92
N THR A 75 15.61 -0.05 1.24
CA THR A 75 15.38 -0.58 2.59
C THR A 75 15.93 -2.00 2.72
N LYS A 76 16.38 -2.35 3.93
CA LYS A 76 16.73 -3.74 4.31
C LYS A 76 15.59 -4.45 5.04
N ILE A 77 14.52 -3.72 5.33
CA ILE A 77 13.34 -4.22 6.02
C ILE A 77 12.59 -5.15 5.06
N ARG A 78 12.12 -6.29 5.58
CA ARG A 78 11.50 -7.37 4.79
C ARG A 78 10.11 -7.76 5.29
N ASP A 79 9.55 -7.04 6.25
CA ASP A 79 8.14 -7.21 6.64
C ASP A 79 7.25 -6.23 5.85
N ALA A 80 6.28 -6.79 5.13
CA ALA A 80 5.26 -6.02 4.44
C ALA A 80 3.95 -5.97 5.23
N LYS A 81 3.17 -4.93 5.02
CA LYS A 81 1.84 -4.79 5.59
C LYS A 81 0.94 -3.96 4.69
N THR A 82 -0.35 -4.31 4.66
CA THR A 82 -1.36 -3.53 3.97
C THR A 82 -2.52 -3.27 4.90
N ASP A 83 -2.93 -2.02 4.97
CA ASP A 83 -4.05 -1.60 5.78
C ASP A 83 -4.81 -0.47 5.09
N SER A 84 -6.11 -0.39 5.37
CA SER A 84 -7.01 0.61 4.83
C SER A 84 -7.12 1.77 5.80
N THR A 85 -7.07 3.00 5.28
CA THR A 85 -7.32 4.20 6.07
C THR A 85 -8.44 5.05 5.44
N PRO A 86 -9.27 5.72 6.26
CA PRO A 86 -10.27 6.64 5.77
C PRO A 86 -9.65 7.83 5.07
N LEU A 87 -10.14 8.10 3.86
CA LEU A 87 -10.07 9.42 3.22
C LEU A 87 -11.38 10.13 3.54
N GLU A 88 -11.38 10.88 4.63
CA GLU A 88 -12.62 11.47 5.15
C GLU A 88 -13.20 12.49 4.18
N ALA A 89 -14.52 12.44 4.00
CA ALA A 89 -15.30 13.39 3.24
C ALA A 89 -16.11 14.31 4.16
N SER A 90 -16.71 15.34 3.58
CA SER A 90 -17.73 16.09 4.32
C SER A 90 -18.93 15.19 4.63
N ARG A 91 -19.55 15.35 5.80
CA ARG A 91 -20.83 14.70 6.12
C ARG A 91 -21.94 14.97 5.08
N TYR A 92 -21.82 16.07 4.33
CA TYR A 92 -22.74 16.48 3.28
C TYR A 92 -22.34 16.02 1.87
N ASP A 93 -21.21 15.33 1.71
CA ASP A 93 -20.81 14.82 0.40
C ASP A 93 -21.81 13.74 -0.05
N LYS A 94 -22.45 13.96 -1.20
CA LYS A 94 -23.43 13.04 -1.81
C LYS A 94 -22.78 11.89 -2.59
N TYR A 95 -21.47 11.94 -2.81
CA TYR A 95 -20.70 10.97 -3.58
C TYR A 95 -19.72 10.16 -2.73
N ALA A 96 -19.80 10.28 -1.40
CA ALA A 96 -19.01 9.52 -0.45
C ALA A 96 -19.92 8.61 0.37
N ASP A 97 -19.51 7.36 0.54
CA ASP A 97 -20.26 6.38 1.31
C ASP A 97 -20.06 6.63 2.80
N TYR A 98 -21.09 6.35 3.59
CA TYR A 98 -20.93 6.24 5.03
C TYR A 98 -20.33 4.88 5.38
N ASN A 99 -19.21 4.87 6.10
CA ASN A 99 -18.60 3.66 6.59
C ASN A 99 -18.92 3.49 8.10
N PRO A 100 -19.64 2.42 8.50
CA PRO A 100 -20.01 2.20 9.89
C PRO A 100 -18.83 1.96 10.84
N HIS A 101 -17.77 1.31 10.36
CA HIS A 101 -16.58 1.02 11.17
C HIS A 101 -15.82 2.30 11.54
N TYR A 102 -15.69 3.23 10.59
CA TYR A 102 -15.03 4.53 10.80
C TYR A 102 -15.98 5.66 11.23
N ASN A 103 -17.28 5.39 11.31
CA ASN A 103 -18.32 6.33 11.71
C ASN A 103 -18.30 7.68 10.95
N CYS A 104 -17.94 7.66 9.66
CA CYS A 104 -17.84 8.86 8.83
C CYS A 104 -18.14 8.60 7.35
N LYS A 105 -18.41 9.67 6.59
CA LYS A 105 -18.44 9.60 5.13
C LYS A 105 -17.03 9.64 4.58
N MET A 106 -16.71 8.75 3.65
CA MET A 106 -15.33 8.58 3.20
C MET A 106 -15.21 7.87 1.85
N ASP A 107 -14.04 8.03 1.24
CA ASP A 107 -13.45 7.04 0.33
C ASP A 107 -12.35 6.27 1.12
N LYS A 108 -11.79 5.20 0.57
CA LYS A 108 -10.72 4.42 1.22
C LYS A 108 -9.40 4.56 0.47
N ALA A 109 -8.31 4.69 1.22
CA ALA A 109 -6.96 4.44 0.72
C ALA A 109 -6.46 3.13 1.32
N HIS A 110 -6.14 2.16 0.47
CA HIS A 110 -5.46 0.92 0.87
C HIS A 110 -3.98 1.16 0.66
N ILE A 111 -3.16 1.03 1.69
CA ILE A 111 -1.74 1.40 1.63
C ILE A 111 -0.89 0.18 1.96
N THR A 112 0.06 -0.15 1.08
CA THR A 112 1.11 -1.14 1.34
C THR A 112 2.38 -0.45 1.81
N MET A 113 2.97 -0.99 2.86
CA MET A 113 4.22 -0.52 3.47
C MET A 113 5.22 -1.67 3.62
N ILE A 114 6.51 -1.35 3.61
CA ILE A 114 7.59 -2.24 4.05
C ILE A 114 8.18 -1.63 5.32
N GLY A 115 8.02 -2.31 6.46
CA GLY A 115 8.13 -1.66 7.77
C GLY A 115 7.27 -0.38 7.83
N PRO A 116 7.85 0.77 8.23
CA PRO A 116 7.13 2.04 8.29
C PRO A 116 7.05 2.78 6.94
N LEU A 117 7.57 2.22 5.85
CA LEU A 117 7.79 2.93 4.60
C LEU A 117 6.64 2.66 3.61
N PRO A 118 5.76 3.63 3.31
CA PRO A 118 4.68 3.42 2.35
C PRO A 118 5.19 3.41 0.91
N ILE A 119 4.91 2.33 0.20
CA ILE A 119 5.42 2.07 -1.14
C ILE A 119 4.33 2.06 -2.22
N TYR A 120 3.08 1.79 -1.87
CA TYR A 120 2.01 1.71 -2.85
C TYR A 120 0.65 2.01 -2.21
N MET A 121 -0.28 2.56 -2.98
CA MET A 121 -1.67 2.68 -2.55
C MET A 121 -2.68 2.44 -3.67
N THR A 122 -3.89 2.03 -3.30
CA THR A 122 -5.07 2.10 -4.16
C THR A 122 -6.15 2.97 -3.53
N HIS A 123 -7.05 3.50 -4.35
CA HIS A 123 -8.17 4.33 -3.92
C HIS A 123 -9.50 3.66 -4.31
N THR A 124 -10.37 3.44 -3.33
CA THR A 124 -11.70 2.87 -3.55
C THR A 124 -12.78 3.71 -2.85
N LYS A 125 -14.04 3.29 -3.01
CA LYS A 125 -15.16 3.88 -2.29
C LYS A 125 -15.18 3.44 -0.83
N GLY A 126 -15.88 4.20 0.02
CA GLY A 126 -15.92 4.00 1.47
C GLY A 126 -16.47 2.65 1.89
N ALA A 127 -17.40 2.08 1.12
CA ALA A 127 -18.01 0.77 1.39
C ALA A 127 -17.29 -0.42 0.70
N SER A 128 -16.20 -0.18 -0.04
CA SER A 128 -15.47 -1.27 -0.71
C SER A 128 -14.85 -2.25 0.28
N HIS A 129 -14.95 -3.54 0.00
CA HIS A 129 -14.30 -4.59 0.79
C HIS A 129 -12.79 -4.55 0.59
N ASP A 130 -12.04 -4.87 1.64
CA ASP A 130 -10.58 -4.77 1.65
C ASP A 130 -9.92 -6.01 1.01
N SER A 131 -10.40 -7.22 1.32
CA SER A 131 -9.87 -8.49 0.78
C SER A 131 -9.69 -8.53 -0.76
N PRO A 132 -10.66 -8.10 -1.60
CA PRO A 132 -10.48 -8.09 -3.06
C PRO A 132 -9.41 -7.13 -3.57
N GLU A 133 -9.08 -6.07 -2.83
CA GLU A 133 -8.08 -5.09 -3.24
C GLU A 133 -6.66 -5.62 -3.07
N LEU A 134 -6.42 -6.58 -2.16
CA LEU A 134 -5.09 -7.12 -1.88
C LEU A 134 -4.39 -7.66 -3.13
N LYS A 135 -5.14 -8.26 -4.07
CA LYS A 135 -4.56 -8.76 -5.33
C LYS A 135 -3.79 -7.68 -6.08
N LYS A 136 -4.30 -6.44 -6.13
CA LYS A 136 -3.62 -5.32 -6.81
C LYS A 136 -2.32 -4.95 -6.13
N HIS A 137 -2.30 -5.02 -4.79
CA HIS A 137 -1.10 -4.77 -4.00
C HIS A 137 -0.06 -5.87 -4.21
N ILE A 138 -0.48 -7.15 -4.19
CA ILE A 138 0.41 -8.28 -4.48
C ILE A 138 1.02 -8.15 -5.89
N ASP A 139 0.18 -7.90 -6.90
CA ASP A 139 0.66 -7.76 -8.28
C ASP A 139 1.64 -6.57 -8.41
N ALA A 140 1.39 -5.46 -7.71
CA ALA A 140 2.32 -4.32 -7.68
C ALA A 140 3.66 -4.66 -7.01
N LEU A 141 3.65 -5.40 -5.89
CA LEU A 141 4.88 -5.84 -5.21
C LEU A 141 5.72 -6.78 -6.10
N VAL A 142 5.07 -7.70 -6.82
CA VAL A 142 5.73 -8.57 -7.81
C VAL A 142 6.39 -7.74 -8.90
N GLU A 143 5.68 -6.76 -9.48
CA GLU A 143 6.23 -5.91 -10.55
C GLU A 143 7.36 -4.98 -10.06
N MET A 144 7.27 -4.55 -8.80
CA MET A 144 8.34 -3.81 -8.14
C MET A 144 9.59 -4.69 -7.89
N GLY A 145 9.43 -6.01 -7.83
CA GLY A 145 10.48 -6.96 -7.46
C GLY A 145 10.84 -6.82 -5.98
N VAL A 146 9.82 -6.64 -5.14
CA VAL A 146 10.00 -6.56 -3.68
C VAL A 146 10.35 -7.93 -3.12
N ASP A 147 11.37 -7.97 -2.27
CA ASP A 147 11.80 -9.16 -1.56
C ASP A 147 11.45 -9.01 -0.07
N ILE A 148 10.48 -9.80 0.39
CA ILE A 148 9.89 -9.72 1.73
C ILE A 148 9.81 -11.13 2.33
N ASP A 149 9.91 -11.22 3.65
CA ASP A 149 9.82 -12.47 4.40
C ASP A 149 8.41 -12.72 4.93
N THR A 150 7.72 -11.64 5.34
CA THR A 150 6.38 -11.71 5.94
C THR A 150 5.46 -10.66 5.33
N TYR A 151 4.16 -10.96 5.33
CA TYR A 151 3.13 -10.01 4.91
C TYR A 151 1.97 -10.02 5.91
N ALA A 152 1.95 -9.00 6.78
CA ALA A 152 1.00 -8.85 7.87
C ALA A 152 -0.28 -8.09 7.44
N LEU A 153 -1.45 -8.65 7.77
CA LEU A 153 -2.77 -8.12 7.38
C LEU A 153 -3.80 -8.36 8.49
N ASP A 154 -4.80 -7.48 8.61
CA ASP A 154 -5.92 -7.75 9.53
C ASP A 154 -6.90 -8.81 9.00
N GLY A 155 -7.88 -9.16 9.84
CA GLY A 155 -8.88 -10.18 9.54
C GLY A 155 -9.83 -9.80 8.40
N GLY A 156 -9.89 -8.53 7.99
CA GLY A 156 -10.61 -8.10 6.80
C GLY A 156 -10.01 -8.67 5.50
N TYR A 157 -8.78 -9.18 5.56
CA TYR A 157 -8.07 -9.86 4.48
C TYR A 157 -8.01 -11.38 4.64
N ASP A 158 -8.63 -11.98 5.67
CA ASP A 158 -8.55 -13.42 5.95
C ASP A 158 -9.39 -14.25 4.96
N SER A 159 -8.84 -14.43 3.75
CA SER A 159 -9.34 -15.37 2.75
C SER A 159 -8.26 -16.36 2.39
N PHE A 160 -8.63 -17.64 2.20
CA PHE A 160 -7.66 -18.67 1.80
C PHE A 160 -6.88 -18.28 0.55
N ARG A 161 -7.54 -17.62 -0.41
CA ARG A 161 -6.87 -17.14 -1.62
C ARG A 161 -5.77 -16.13 -1.30
N ASN A 162 -5.98 -15.20 -0.37
CA ASN A 162 -4.97 -14.23 0.02
C ASN A 162 -3.75 -14.90 0.66
N HIS A 163 -3.96 -15.87 1.55
CA HIS A 163 -2.87 -16.67 2.12
C HIS A 163 -2.04 -17.34 1.01
N ALA A 164 -2.72 -17.98 0.05
CA ALA A 164 -2.07 -18.67 -1.05
C ALA A 164 -1.34 -17.71 -2.01
N ASP A 165 -1.97 -16.58 -2.38
CA ASP A 165 -1.41 -15.61 -3.32
C ASP A 165 -0.16 -14.93 -2.75
N ILE A 166 -0.13 -14.63 -1.44
CA ILE A 166 1.06 -14.08 -0.77
C ILE A 166 2.20 -15.09 -0.83
N TRP A 167 1.97 -16.31 -0.38
CA TRP A 167 3.00 -17.35 -0.34
C TRP A 167 3.52 -17.67 -1.75
N TYR A 168 2.63 -17.91 -2.71
CA TYR A 168 3.03 -18.32 -4.06
C TYR A 168 3.69 -17.20 -4.86
N LYS A 169 3.13 -15.99 -4.85
CA LYS A 169 3.59 -14.90 -5.73
C LYS A 169 4.73 -14.08 -5.15
N LEU A 170 4.77 -13.93 -3.82
CA LEU A 170 5.77 -13.10 -3.14
C LEU A 170 6.81 -13.93 -2.40
N ASN A 171 6.66 -15.26 -2.35
CA ASN A 171 7.53 -16.15 -1.58
C ASN A 171 7.65 -15.71 -0.10
N ALA A 172 6.54 -15.20 0.45
CA ALA A 172 6.49 -14.62 1.80
C ALA A 172 5.52 -15.39 2.70
N LYS A 173 5.77 -15.39 4.01
CA LYS A 173 4.85 -15.93 5.01
C LYS A 173 3.62 -15.01 5.13
N PRO A 174 2.39 -15.49 4.83
CA PRO A 174 1.20 -14.72 5.11
C PRO A 174 0.96 -14.66 6.63
N VAL A 175 0.84 -13.46 7.20
CA VAL A 175 0.56 -13.24 8.63
C VAL A 175 -0.76 -12.49 8.75
N ILE A 176 -1.86 -13.19 8.49
CA ILE A 176 -3.20 -12.59 8.47
C ILE A 176 -3.93 -12.93 9.76
N ALA A 177 -4.44 -11.91 10.46
CA ALA A 177 -5.22 -12.11 11.67
C ALA A 177 -6.43 -13.01 11.41
N TYR A 178 -6.73 -13.86 12.37
CA TYR A 178 -7.88 -14.75 12.34
C TYR A 178 -8.73 -14.54 13.60
N SER A 179 -10.01 -14.87 13.53
CA SER A 179 -10.91 -14.78 14.68
C SER A 179 -10.56 -15.82 15.75
N SER A 180 -10.83 -15.54 17.02
CA SER A 180 -10.53 -16.47 18.13
C SER A 180 -11.28 -17.81 18.05
N ASP A 181 -12.41 -17.84 17.35
CA ASP A 181 -13.21 -19.05 17.08
C ASP A 181 -12.76 -19.80 15.82
N SER A 182 -11.70 -19.33 15.15
CA SER A 182 -11.16 -19.94 13.94
C SER A 182 -10.68 -21.36 14.18
N LYS A 183 -11.18 -22.28 13.37
CA LYS A 183 -10.83 -23.70 13.46
C LYS A 183 -9.89 -24.11 12.34
N VAL A 184 -9.02 -25.06 12.67
CA VAL A 184 -8.19 -25.79 11.71
C VAL A 184 -9.10 -26.45 10.67
N GLN A 185 -8.82 -26.20 9.40
CA GLN A 185 -9.57 -26.73 8.27
C GLN A 185 -9.04 -28.11 7.87
N TYR A 186 -9.90 -29.13 7.86
CA TYR A 186 -9.53 -30.50 7.48
C TYR A 186 -8.91 -30.56 6.07
N GLU A 187 -9.51 -29.87 5.10
CA GLU A 187 -9.01 -29.80 3.71
C GLU A 187 -7.63 -29.14 3.57
N GLY A 188 -7.15 -28.44 4.60
CA GLY A 188 -5.79 -27.90 4.67
C GLY A 188 -4.81 -28.75 5.49
N MET A 189 -5.17 -29.96 5.91
CA MET A 189 -4.25 -30.89 6.58
C MET A 189 -3.31 -31.56 5.57
N MET A 190 -2.11 -31.93 5.98
CA MET A 190 -1.11 -32.55 5.07
C MET A 190 -1.62 -33.82 4.40
N GLU A 191 -2.38 -34.65 5.11
CA GLU A 191 -3.03 -35.84 4.52
C GLU A 191 -3.96 -35.47 3.34
N ARG A 192 -4.63 -34.33 3.44
CA ARG A 192 -5.52 -33.82 2.37
C ARG A 192 -4.74 -33.17 1.25
N ILE A 193 -3.64 -32.47 1.55
CA ILE A 193 -2.70 -32.00 0.53
C ILE A 193 -2.18 -33.18 -0.29
N ASP A 194 -1.71 -34.24 0.36
CA ASP A 194 -1.24 -35.47 -0.32
C ASP A 194 -2.35 -36.13 -1.13
N HIS A 195 -3.57 -36.20 -0.60
CA HIS A 195 -4.73 -36.69 -1.34
C HIS A 195 -4.97 -35.91 -2.64
N TRP A 196 -4.92 -34.57 -2.59
CA TRP A 196 -5.17 -33.73 -3.77
C TRP A 196 -4.05 -33.82 -4.79
N VAL A 197 -2.80 -33.83 -4.34
CA VAL A 197 -1.63 -34.03 -5.21
C VAL A 197 -1.74 -35.38 -5.92
N ASN A 198 -2.02 -36.46 -5.19
CA ASN A 198 -2.16 -37.79 -5.76
C ASN A 198 -3.36 -37.91 -6.72
N LYS A 199 -4.48 -37.21 -6.45
CA LYS A 199 -5.61 -37.17 -7.38
C LYS A 199 -5.25 -36.59 -8.75
N MET A 200 -4.22 -35.76 -8.81
CA MET A 200 -3.69 -35.12 -10.01
C MET A 200 -2.43 -35.83 -10.54
N TRP A 201 -2.25 -37.13 -10.25
CA TRP A 201 -1.10 -37.91 -10.71
C TRP A 201 -0.87 -37.87 -12.24
N LYS A 202 -1.96 -37.78 -13.03
CA LYS A 202 -1.89 -37.65 -14.49
C LYS A 202 -1.22 -36.35 -14.96
N LEU A 203 -1.21 -35.33 -14.11
CA LEU A 203 -0.55 -34.04 -14.35
C LEU A 203 0.85 -34.01 -13.74
N GLY A 204 1.36 -35.15 -13.23
CA GLY A 204 2.67 -35.27 -12.59
C GLY A 204 2.65 -35.25 -11.07
N GLY A 205 1.48 -35.13 -10.43
CA GLY A 205 1.36 -35.08 -8.96
C GLY A 205 1.88 -36.35 -8.27
N SER A 206 2.68 -36.18 -7.21
CA SER A 206 3.18 -37.29 -6.40
C SER A 206 3.25 -36.93 -4.91
N ILE A 207 2.82 -37.85 -4.05
CA ILE A 207 2.93 -37.68 -2.59
C ILE A 207 4.38 -37.64 -2.09
N HIS A 208 5.34 -38.04 -2.93
CA HIS A 208 6.77 -38.01 -2.61
C HIS A 208 7.46 -36.70 -3.01
N MET A 209 6.73 -35.76 -3.62
CA MET A 209 7.20 -34.38 -3.83
C MET A 209 7.62 -33.75 -2.49
N LYS A 210 8.56 -32.80 -2.53
CA LYS A 210 8.86 -31.99 -1.35
C LYS A 210 7.65 -31.15 -0.96
N TYR A 211 7.62 -30.72 0.30
CA TYR A 211 6.53 -29.92 0.86
C TYR A 211 6.17 -28.71 -0.01
N GLU A 212 7.15 -27.87 -0.35
CA GLU A 212 6.91 -26.66 -1.17
C GLU A 212 6.45 -27.03 -2.59
N GLU A 213 7.03 -28.07 -3.20
CA GLU A 213 6.66 -28.56 -4.53
C GLU A 213 5.20 -29.01 -4.58
N LYS A 214 4.70 -29.67 -3.52
CA LYS A 214 3.28 -30.05 -3.41
C LYS A 214 2.37 -28.83 -3.44
N LEU A 215 2.71 -27.79 -2.66
CA LEU A 215 1.89 -26.58 -2.58
C LEU A 215 1.91 -25.80 -3.88
N HIS A 216 3.06 -25.69 -4.54
CA HIS A 216 3.18 -25.03 -5.85
C HIS A 216 2.34 -25.79 -6.89
N PHE A 217 2.49 -27.11 -6.95
CA PHE A 217 1.74 -27.96 -7.87
C PHE A 217 0.22 -27.81 -7.67
N LEU A 218 -0.25 -27.77 -6.42
CA LEU A 218 -1.66 -27.54 -6.14
C LEU A 218 -2.13 -26.14 -6.56
N TYR A 219 -1.34 -25.11 -6.27
CA TYR A 219 -1.68 -23.73 -6.65
C TYR A 219 -1.82 -23.60 -8.18
N GLU A 220 -0.83 -24.08 -8.93
CA GLU A 220 -0.80 -24.02 -10.40
C GLU A 220 -1.94 -24.80 -11.06
N ASN A 221 -2.46 -25.82 -10.39
CA ASN A 221 -3.54 -26.68 -10.88
C ASN A 221 -4.92 -26.33 -10.29
N GLY A 222 -5.12 -25.07 -9.85
CA GLY A 222 -6.43 -24.54 -9.44
C GLY A 222 -6.92 -25.03 -8.07
N ARG A 223 -5.99 -25.38 -7.18
CA ARG A 223 -6.26 -25.77 -5.78
C ARG A 223 -5.69 -24.76 -4.79
N GLU A 224 -5.65 -23.48 -5.17
CA GLU A 224 -5.15 -22.38 -4.34
C GLU A 224 -5.93 -22.26 -3.02
N LYS A 225 -7.21 -22.65 -3.00
CA LYS A 225 -8.01 -22.66 -1.76
C LYS A 225 -7.46 -23.65 -0.73
N GLN A 226 -7.06 -24.86 -1.16
CA GLN A 226 -6.49 -25.88 -0.27
C GLN A 226 -5.11 -25.44 0.24
N VAL A 227 -4.28 -24.85 -0.63
CA VAL A 227 -3.00 -24.25 -0.24
C VAL A 227 -3.22 -23.16 0.80
N GLY A 228 -4.18 -22.27 0.57
CA GLY A 228 -4.55 -21.22 1.50
C GLY A 228 -5.07 -21.72 2.85
N MET A 229 -5.90 -22.76 2.85
CA MET A 229 -6.35 -23.42 4.08
C MET A 229 -5.18 -24.00 4.86
N HIS A 230 -4.22 -24.61 4.16
CA HIS A 230 -3.03 -25.17 4.78
C HIS A 230 -2.15 -24.10 5.42
N LEU A 231 -1.88 -23.01 4.71
CA LEU A 231 -1.10 -21.88 5.23
C LEU A 231 -1.78 -21.21 6.44
N ARG A 232 -3.10 -20.98 6.37
CA ARG A 232 -3.86 -20.45 7.51
C ARG A 232 -3.85 -21.40 8.71
N ASN A 233 -3.92 -22.71 8.48
CA ASN A 233 -3.79 -23.70 9.55
C ASN A 233 -2.42 -23.64 10.23
N LYS A 234 -1.35 -23.32 9.48
CA LYS A 234 -0.02 -23.12 10.07
C LYS A 234 -0.03 -21.91 11.00
N ASN A 235 -0.60 -20.78 10.57
CA ASN A 235 -0.72 -19.59 11.42
C ASN A 235 -1.47 -19.87 12.73
N ILE A 236 -2.58 -20.60 12.68
CA ILE A 236 -3.37 -20.96 13.88
C ILE A 236 -2.56 -21.81 14.88
N LYS A 237 -1.61 -22.60 14.38
CA LYS A 237 -0.79 -23.51 15.19
C LYS A 237 0.58 -22.95 15.52
N ASP A 238 0.87 -21.72 15.09
CA ASP A 238 2.19 -21.12 15.21
C ASP A 238 2.22 -20.27 16.49
N ASP A 239 2.95 -20.75 17.50
CA ASP A 239 3.11 -20.05 18.77
C ASP A 239 3.82 -18.69 18.59
N GLY A 240 4.56 -18.49 17.49
CA GLY A 240 5.21 -17.22 17.15
C GLY A 240 4.33 -16.26 16.33
N PHE A 241 3.08 -16.63 16.02
CA PHE A 241 2.21 -15.82 15.17
C PHE A 241 1.98 -14.40 15.74
N ASP A 242 1.77 -14.29 17.05
CA ASP A 242 1.47 -13.01 17.70
C ASP A 242 2.67 -12.05 17.64
N GLU A 243 3.91 -12.57 17.70
CA GLU A 243 5.12 -11.76 17.54
C GLU A 243 5.21 -11.19 16.12
N ASP A 244 5.07 -12.03 15.10
CA ASP A 244 5.07 -11.60 13.70
C ASP A 244 3.93 -10.60 13.42
N TYR A 245 2.75 -10.84 13.99
CA TYR A 245 1.58 -10.00 13.78
C TYR A 245 1.70 -8.65 14.50
N SER A 246 2.41 -8.58 15.63
CA SER A 246 2.60 -7.35 16.40
C SER A 246 3.24 -6.21 15.60
N HIS A 247 4.07 -6.54 14.60
CA HIS A 247 4.69 -5.58 13.69
C HIS A 247 3.67 -4.82 12.81
N ARG A 248 2.41 -5.26 12.73
CA ARG A 248 1.32 -4.50 12.09
C ARG A 248 0.93 -3.25 12.89
N GLY A 249 1.24 -3.19 14.19
CA GLY A 249 0.84 -2.08 15.07
C GLY A 249 1.32 -0.70 14.61
N GLU A 250 2.38 -0.63 13.80
CA GLU A 250 2.86 0.65 13.29
C GLU A 250 2.02 1.25 12.15
N CYS A 251 1.13 0.48 11.51
CA CYS A 251 0.30 0.96 10.39
C CYS A 251 -0.50 2.21 10.76
N GLU A 252 -1.20 2.17 11.89
CA GLU A 252 -2.05 3.26 12.33
C GLU A 252 -1.25 4.56 12.54
N ARG A 253 -0.07 4.43 13.14
CA ARG A 253 0.85 5.55 13.38
C ARG A 253 1.31 6.17 12.06
N VAL A 254 1.73 5.36 11.09
CA VAL A 254 2.14 5.85 9.76
C VAL A 254 0.97 6.50 9.04
N HIS A 255 -0.23 5.90 9.06
CA HIS A 255 -1.42 6.46 8.45
C HIS A 255 -1.79 7.83 9.04
N ASN A 256 -1.72 7.97 10.36
CA ASN A 256 -1.94 9.25 11.03
C ASN A 256 -0.87 10.28 10.64
N HIS A 257 0.39 9.88 10.52
CA HIS A 257 1.45 10.78 10.06
C HIS A 257 1.24 11.25 8.62
N ILE A 258 0.82 10.37 7.71
CA ILE A 258 0.44 10.74 6.34
C ILE A 258 -0.70 11.77 6.36
N LYS A 259 -1.77 11.51 7.12
CA LYS A 259 -2.91 12.42 7.26
C LYS A 259 -2.51 13.83 7.67
N TRP A 260 -1.68 13.93 8.71
CA TRP A 260 -1.19 15.22 9.20
C TRP A 260 -0.26 15.93 8.21
N THR A 261 0.65 15.19 7.58
CA THR A 261 1.72 15.77 6.76
C THR A 261 1.22 16.32 5.43
N VAL A 262 0.27 15.66 4.77
CA VAL A 262 -0.16 16.02 3.40
C VAL A 262 -1.67 16.27 3.28
N LYS A 263 -2.38 16.44 4.41
CA LYS A 263 -3.84 16.55 4.48
C LYS A 263 -4.53 15.45 3.65
N PHE A 264 -4.39 14.22 4.14
CA PHE A 264 -4.85 13.03 3.45
C PHE A 264 -6.36 12.77 3.66
N ASP A 265 -7.18 13.70 3.16
CA ASP A 265 -8.64 13.62 3.16
C ASP A 265 -9.20 14.04 1.78
N ILE A 266 -10.51 13.85 1.56
CA ILE A 266 -11.20 14.27 0.32
C ILE A 266 -12.22 15.38 0.58
N ARG A 267 -12.11 16.10 1.70
CA ARG A 267 -13.04 17.18 2.05
C ARG A 267 -12.92 18.32 1.04
N GLY A 268 -14.07 18.79 0.55
CA GLY A 268 -14.14 19.87 -0.44
C GLY A 268 -13.67 19.49 -1.85
N MET A 269 -13.35 18.21 -2.10
CA MET A 269 -12.94 17.76 -3.43
C MET A 269 -14.13 17.39 -4.32
N LYS A 270 -14.06 17.76 -5.59
CA LYS A 270 -15.02 17.26 -6.61
C LYS A 270 -14.84 15.76 -6.79
N ASN A 271 -15.92 15.02 -6.98
CA ASN A 271 -15.90 13.55 -7.13
C ASN A 271 -14.92 13.06 -8.21
N SER A 272 -14.86 13.74 -9.36
CA SER A 272 -13.94 13.39 -10.46
C SER A 272 -12.44 13.57 -10.11
N SER A 273 -12.15 14.38 -9.10
CA SER A 273 -10.80 14.73 -8.65
C SER A 273 -10.29 13.87 -7.49
N LYS A 274 -11.17 13.24 -6.69
CA LYS A 274 -10.81 12.53 -5.44
C LYS A 274 -9.59 11.62 -5.60
N LYS A 275 -9.66 10.59 -6.45
CA LYS A 275 -8.53 9.68 -6.73
C LYS A 275 -7.24 10.44 -7.08
N LEU A 276 -7.31 11.39 -8.02
CA LEU A 276 -6.13 12.10 -8.52
C LEU A 276 -5.38 12.80 -7.37
N TYR A 277 -6.12 13.54 -6.54
CA TYR A 277 -5.53 14.33 -5.46
C TYR A 277 -5.12 13.47 -4.26
N SER A 278 -5.82 12.38 -3.97
CA SER A 278 -5.38 11.40 -2.96
C SER A 278 -4.05 10.77 -3.36
N VAL A 279 -3.93 10.26 -4.59
CA VAL A 279 -2.66 9.69 -5.09
C VAL A 279 -1.56 10.76 -5.12
N MET A 280 -1.88 12.00 -5.53
CA MET A 280 -0.91 13.11 -5.50
C MET A 280 -0.37 13.38 -4.09
N ASN A 281 -1.24 13.43 -3.08
CA ASN A 281 -0.84 13.65 -1.68
C ASN A 281 0.03 12.50 -1.18
N PHE A 282 -0.34 11.26 -1.50
CA PHE A 282 0.46 10.08 -1.16
C PHE A 282 1.84 10.11 -1.84
N VAL A 283 1.91 10.39 -3.14
CA VAL A 283 3.18 10.54 -3.88
C VAL A 283 4.07 11.62 -3.26
N ALA A 284 3.50 12.75 -2.85
CA ALA A 284 4.25 13.79 -2.16
C ALA A 284 4.85 13.27 -0.85
N TYR A 285 4.07 12.52 -0.06
CA TYR A 285 4.57 11.87 1.16
C TYR A 285 5.68 10.84 0.86
N GLN A 286 5.50 10.00 -0.17
CA GLN A 286 6.51 9.03 -0.58
C GLN A 286 7.83 9.71 -0.98
N LEU A 287 7.78 10.85 -1.66
CA LEU A 287 8.99 11.61 -2.01
C LEU A 287 9.72 12.14 -0.77
N LEU A 288 8.99 12.58 0.25
CA LEU A 288 9.59 13.00 1.53
C LEU A 288 10.28 11.81 2.22
N VAL A 289 9.60 10.66 2.29
CA VAL A 289 10.14 9.42 2.87
C VAL A 289 11.38 8.94 2.10
N ALA A 290 11.31 8.90 0.77
CA ALA A 290 12.42 8.48 -0.08
C ALA A 290 13.64 9.39 0.10
N THR A 291 13.42 10.70 0.24
CA THR A 291 14.48 11.68 0.48
C THR A 291 15.14 11.44 1.84
N ASN A 292 14.35 11.22 2.89
CA ASN A 292 14.89 10.92 4.22
C ASN A 292 15.74 9.63 4.20
N LEU A 293 15.22 8.58 3.56
CA LEU A 293 15.92 7.30 3.41
C LEU A 293 17.26 7.47 2.67
N GLN A 294 17.28 8.21 1.56
CA GLN A 294 18.48 8.46 0.77
C GLN A 294 19.55 9.28 1.50
N ASN A 295 19.13 10.21 2.36
CA ASN A 295 20.05 11.07 3.11
C ASN A 295 20.48 10.47 4.45
N GLY A 296 20.08 9.21 4.75
CA GLY A 296 20.37 8.58 6.03
C GLY A 296 19.78 9.37 7.21
N VAL A 297 18.77 10.20 6.96
CA VAL A 297 18.02 10.90 8.00
C VAL A 297 17.26 9.82 8.75
N LYS A 298 17.87 9.34 9.84
CA LYS A 298 17.14 8.60 10.87
C LYS A 298 15.95 9.46 11.20
N GLU A 299 14.78 8.85 11.14
CA GLU A 299 13.50 9.53 11.29
C GLU A 299 13.63 10.60 12.37
N THR A 300 13.52 11.88 12.00
CA THR A 300 13.48 12.98 12.98
C THR A 300 12.27 12.84 13.92
N ASN A 301 11.37 11.92 13.59
CA ASN A 301 10.52 11.24 14.54
C ASN A 301 11.13 9.86 14.80
N SER A 302 12.08 9.71 15.72
CA SER A 302 12.22 8.41 16.38
C SER A 302 10.80 8.14 16.88
N PHE A 303 10.10 7.18 16.29
CA PHE A 303 8.67 7.04 16.50
C PHE A 303 8.31 6.57 17.94
N ALA A 304 9.25 6.71 18.86
CA ALA A 304 9.16 6.61 20.31
C ALA A 304 8.89 7.96 21.02
N ASN A 305 8.96 9.12 20.35
CA ASN A 305 8.90 10.44 21.01
C ASN A 305 7.57 11.21 20.87
N TYR A 306 6.49 10.53 20.52
CA TYR A 306 5.13 11.08 20.65
C TYR A 306 4.36 10.24 21.68
N VAL A 307 4.62 10.55 22.96
CA VAL A 307 3.76 10.24 24.11
C VAL A 307 3.14 11.56 24.57
#